data_AF-A0AAJ6YRU0-F1
#
_entry.id   AF-A0AAJ6YRU0-F1
#
_cell.length_a   1.000
_cell.length_b   1.000
_cell.length_c   1.000
_cell.angle_alpha   90.00
_cell.angle_beta   90.00
_cell.angle_gamma   90.00
#
_symmetry.space_group_name_H-M   'P 1'
#
loop_
_entity.id
_entity.type
_entity.pdbx_description
1 polymer ?
#
loop_
_entity_poly.entity_id
_entity_poly.type
_entity_poly.pdbx_seq_one_letter_code
_entity_poly.pdbx_strand_id
1 'polypeptide(L)'
;MAAVTYLVAHNSNGPSTTLVCAKTKVAPLKRVTIPKLELVAALLLAKLMQYVKRTIIIQTKAIYLWTDSHVTLAWLTTHASRWKDFVRNRVIQIQELTADAHCKHIPGTSNPAYSASRTSNQLINHPLWWTGPPCLHNPELWPKQPMQDANHCIPEARPNIALPTDTQQSKQQWHLVHKYSDLNKFLRITSLCFKFIEQARVQESARSYNPITRAEREKQLLSGHAFNRLTAFIDAQGIIRVGGRLQRALLPEETKHPAILPRHSPFTTLVIAHAHLRAIHGGTELTLHYLHQNYWIIGGRDPVKSYVLRYSICTRQRGIRANQLMGQLPLSRVTPSRPFTHTGVDYAGPLTITTWNGRGDKTQKAWISVFVCFATSAVHIKVVSDYMTDGFTAAFQRFAACRGNPNTLCSDRGTTFNSAEKTLKELFLHKSKQQQRIEKLRPMTTSNGSSIPPQHHTWEENGKQWQSLLNSTYGERSEKRL
;
A
#
# COMPACT_ATOMS: atom_id res chain seq x y z
N MET A 1 26.81 -13.08 23.92
CA MET A 1 27.53 -11.91 23.34
C MET A 1 27.79 -10.92 24.46
N ALA A 2 28.95 -10.27 24.46
CA ALA A 2 29.31 -9.29 25.48
C ALA A 2 30.08 -8.12 24.86
N ALA A 3 30.00 -6.97 25.50
CA ALA A 3 30.76 -5.77 25.18
C ALA A 3 31.29 -5.16 26.48
N VAL A 4 32.51 -4.66 26.45
CA VAL A 4 33.20 -4.10 27.62
C VAL A 4 33.92 -2.82 27.19
N THR A 5 33.84 -1.77 28.00
CA THR A 5 34.53 -0.50 27.73
C THR A 5 35.48 -0.14 28.88
N TYR A 6 36.66 0.33 28.51
CA TYR A 6 37.69 0.79 29.43
C TYR A 6 38.06 2.24 29.13
N LEU A 7 38.46 2.97 30.17
CA LEU A 7 39.08 4.28 30.05
C LEU A 7 40.57 4.12 30.36
N VAL A 8 41.42 4.63 29.46
CA VAL A 8 42.87 4.66 29.67
C VAL A 8 43.28 6.11 29.90
N ALA A 9 43.89 6.39 31.05
CA ALA A 9 44.37 7.72 31.41
C ALA A 9 45.90 7.72 31.52
N HIS A 10 46.57 8.64 30.83
CA HIS A 10 48.01 8.83 30.89
C HIS A 10 48.33 9.96 31.88
N ASN A 11 48.77 9.59 33.08
CA ASN A 11 49.16 10.54 34.11
C ASN A 11 50.69 10.63 34.20
N SER A 12 51.21 11.58 35.00
CA SER A 12 52.65 11.70 35.27
C SER A 12 53.29 10.44 35.85
N ASN A 13 52.50 9.58 36.50
CA ASN A 13 52.94 8.31 37.10
C ASN A 13 52.80 7.09 36.16
N GLY A 14 52.45 7.31 34.88
CA GLY A 14 52.25 6.27 33.89
C GLY A 14 50.78 6.04 33.49
N PRO A 15 50.52 5.11 32.55
CA PRO A 15 49.19 4.81 32.06
C PRO A 15 48.39 3.96 33.06
N SER A 16 47.16 4.37 33.36
CA SER A 16 46.20 3.63 34.18
C SER A 16 44.99 3.21 33.34
N THR A 17 44.38 2.06 33.63
CA THR A 17 43.21 1.55 32.91
C THR A 17 42.11 1.19 33.90
N THR A 18 40.91 1.69 33.63
CA THR A 18 39.74 1.51 34.49
C THR A 18 38.58 0.95 33.69
N LEU A 19 37.96 -0.12 34.18
CA LEU A 19 36.71 -0.65 33.63
C LEU A 19 35.58 0.38 33.83
N VAL A 20 34.95 0.82 32.74
CA VAL A 20 33.87 1.82 32.78
C VAL A 20 32.53 1.14 32.86
N CYS A 21 32.23 0.26 31.90
CA CYS A 21 31.01 -0.52 31.91
C CYS A 21 31.13 -1.78 31.06
N ALA A 22 30.26 -2.75 31.34
CA ALA A 22 30.11 -3.96 30.56
C ALA A 22 28.64 -4.25 30.29
N LYS A 23 28.34 -4.88 29.16
CA LYS A 23 26.99 -5.30 28.80
C LYS A 23 27.00 -6.66 28.14
N THR A 24 26.17 -7.56 28.65
CA THR A 24 25.98 -8.90 28.09
C THR A 24 24.61 -9.02 27.42
N LYS A 25 24.52 -9.93 26.45
CA LYS A 25 23.27 -10.26 25.75
C LYS A 25 23.25 -11.74 25.38
N VAL A 26 22.14 -12.40 25.74
CA VAL A 26 21.88 -13.79 25.38
C VAL A 26 21.76 -13.93 23.86
N ALA A 27 22.25 -15.04 23.32
CA ALA A 27 22.16 -15.32 21.89
C ALA A 27 20.68 -15.41 21.45
N PRO A 28 20.32 -14.89 20.25
CA PRO A 28 18.96 -15.01 19.73
C PRO A 28 18.53 -16.48 19.56
N LEU A 29 17.25 -16.79 19.82
CA LEU A 29 16.68 -18.13 19.62
C LEU A 29 16.73 -18.60 18.16
N LYS A 30 16.65 -17.66 17.21
CA LYS A 30 16.77 -17.96 15.78
C LYS A 30 18.23 -18.28 15.46
N ARG A 31 18.48 -19.40 14.79
CA ARG A 31 19.83 -19.79 14.34
C ARG A 31 20.43 -18.71 13.43
N VAL A 32 21.57 -18.19 13.85
CA VAL A 32 22.36 -17.18 13.14
C VAL A 32 23.81 -17.70 13.10
N THR A 33 24.53 -17.44 12.00
CA THR A 33 25.92 -17.88 11.85
C THR A 33 26.83 -17.16 12.85
N ILE A 34 27.94 -17.80 13.24
CA ILE A 34 28.91 -17.26 14.20
C ILE A 34 29.38 -15.84 13.80
N PRO A 35 29.79 -15.56 12.54
CA PRO A 35 30.21 -14.21 12.15
C PRO A 35 29.11 -13.15 12.31
N LYS A 36 27.84 -13.53 12.11
CA LYS A 36 26.71 -12.62 12.32
C LYS A 36 26.44 -12.36 13.79
N LEU A 37 26.71 -13.32 14.68
CA LEU A 37 26.64 -13.11 16.14
C LEU A 37 27.77 -12.18 16.61
N GLU A 38 28.97 -12.33 16.07
CA GLU A 38 30.10 -11.43 16.34
C GLU A 38 29.81 -10.00 15.88
N LEU A 39 29.22 -9.81 14.70
CA LEU A 39 28.75 -8.49 14.24
C LEU A 39 27.67 -7.89 15.14
N VAL A 40 26.79 -8.72 15.71
CA VAL A 40 25.79 -8.25 16.70
C VAL A 40 26.47 -7.85 18.02
N ALA A 41 27.54 -8.53 18.43
CA ALA A 41 28.35 -8.12 19.56
C ALA A 41 29.05 -6.76 19.30
N ALA A 42 29.59 -6.55 18.09
CA ALA A 42 30.14 -5.26 17.69
C ALA A 42 29.10 -4.14 17.71
N LEU A 43 27.87 -4.40 17.27
CA LEU A 43 26.75 -3.44 17.38
C LEU A 43 26.39 -3.15 18.85
N LEU A 44 26.46 -4.15 19.74
CA LEU A 44 26.26 -3.94 21.16
C LEU A 44 27.31 -2.99 21.74
N LEU A 45 28.58 -3.16 21.35
CA LEU A 45 29.68 -2.29 21.74
C LEU A 45 29.49 -0.86 21.22
N ALA A 46 29.11 -0.68 19.95
CA ALA A 46 28.87 0.64 19.36
C ALA A 46 27.78 1.43 20.11
N LYS A 47 26.67 0.76 20.45
CA LYS A 47 25.59 1.36 21.26
C LYS A 47 26.02 1.68 22.68
N LEU A 48 26.83 0.80 23.29
CA LEU A 48 27.38 1.02 24.63
C LEU A 48 28.32 2.22 24.63
N MET A 49 29.18 2.34 23.62
CA MET A 49 30.11 3.45 23.47
C MET A 49 29.38 4.79 23.28
N GLN A 50 28.30 4.82 22.48
CA GLN A 50 27.48 6.03 22.35
C GLN A 50 26.87 6.46 23.70
N TYR A 51 26.43 5.51 24.52
CA TYR A 51 25.94 5.80 25.87
C TYR A 51 27.06 6.36 26.75
N VAL A 52 28.21 5.68 26.81
CA VAL A 52 29.38 6.12 27.60
C VAL A 52 29.84 7.53 27.21
N LYS A 53 29.94 7.81 25.91
CA LYS A 53 30.34 9.13 25.39
C LYS A 53 29.38 10.25 25.79
N ARG A 54 28.09 9.95 25.92
CA ARG A 54 27.08 10.91 26.39
C ARG A 54 27.11 11.12 27.91
N THR A 55 27.53 10.10 28.66
CA THR A 55 27.50 10.13 30.13
C THR A 55 28.80 10.66 30.73
N ILE A 56 29.95 10.35 30.13
CA ILE A 56 31.26 10.79 30.63
C ILE A 56 31.58 12.18 30.08
N ILE A 57 31.66 13.16 30.98
CA ILE A 57 32.05 14.55 30.67
C ILE A 57 33.58 14.67 30.66
N ILE A 58 34.26 13.86 29.84
CA ILE A 58 35.71 13.87 29.69
C ILE A 58 36.04 13.96 28.20
N GLN A 59 36.96 14.86 27.84
CA GLN A 59 37.43 14.99 26.47
C GLN A 59 38.34 13.79 26.12
N THR A 60 37.79 12.82 25.37
CA THR A 60 38.54 11.64 24.91
C THR A 60 39.36 11.96 23.67
N LYS A 61 40.68 11.73 23.71
CA LYS A 61 41.59 11.97 22.57
C LYS A 61 41.34 11.04 21.38
N ALA A 62 40.99 9.78 21.64
CA ALA A 62 40.71 8.78 20.61
C ALA A 62 39.81 7.67 21.16
N ILE A 63 39.00 7.07 20.29
CA ILE A 63 38.14 5.93 20.62
C ILE A 63 38.58 4.74 19.76
N TYR A 64 38.87 3.61 20.41
CA TYR A 64 39.24 2.37 19.73
C TYR A 64 38.22 1.26 20.02
N LEU A 65 37.70 0.64 18.97
CA LEU A 65 36.77 -0.49 19.04
C LEU A 65 37.51 -1.76 18.68
N TRP A 66 37.58 -2.70 19.62
CA TRP A 66 38.33 -3.94 19.44
C TRP A 66 37.39 -5.11 19.18
N THR A 67 37.74 -5.95 18.20
CA THR A 67 37.05 -7.22 17.91
C THR A 67 38.08 -8.31 17.66
N ASP A 68 37.77 -9.52 18.09
CA ASP A 68 38.54 -10.75 17.84
C ASP A 68 38.12 -11.48 16.56
N SER A 69 37.08 -10.98 15.91
CA SER A 69 36.58 -11.53 14.66
C SER A 69 37.20 -10.79 13.47
N HIS A 70 38.06 -11.49 12.74
CA HIS A 70 38.65 -11.01 11.48
C HIS A 70 37.55 -10.70 10.45
N VAL A 71 36.51 -11.52 10.39
CA VAL A 71 35.38 -11.33 9.47
C VAL A 71 34.59 -10.08 9.84
N THR A 72 34.31 -9.86 11.13
CA THR A 72 33.61 -8.65 11.59
C THR A 72 34.45 -7.40 11.33
N LEU A 73 35.75 -7.43 11.58
CA LEU A 73 36.65 -6.33 11.27
C LEU A 73 36.67 -6.02 9.77
N ALA A 74 36.75 -7.04 8.92
CA ALA A 74 36.72 -6.86 7.47
C ALA A 74 35.40 -6.25 6.99
N TRP A 75 34.27 -6.63 7.60
CA TRP A 75 32.97 -6.02 7.29
C TRP A 75 32.88 -4.55 7.70
N LEU A 76 33.45 -4.18 8.85
CA LEU A 76 33.44 -2.82 9.38
C LEU A 76 34.39 -1.86 8.66
N THR A 77 35.52 -2.38 8.16
CA THR A 77 36.54 -1.61 7.43
C THR A 77 36.22 -1.43 5.94
N THR A 78 35.22 -2.16 5.43
CA THR A 78 34.78 -2.06 4.03
C THR A 78 33.46 -1.28 3.94
N HIS A 79 33.21 -0.65 2.78
CA HIS A 79 31.96 0.06 2.55
C HIS A 79 30.72 -0.86 2.62
N ALA A 80 29.70 -0.43 3.37
CA ALA A 80 28.54 -1.26 3.70
C ALA A 80 27.71 -1.72 2.48
N SER A 81 27.76 -0.98 1.37
CA SER A 81 27.04 -1.34 0.13
C SER A 81 27.45 -2.69 -0.46
N ARG A 82 28.66 -3.16 -0.13
CA ARG A 82 29.20 -4.44 -0.60
C ARG A 82 28.51 -5.64 0.04
N TRP A 83 27.78 -5.47 1.15
CA TRP A 83 27.24 -6.57 1.93
C TRP A 83 25.74 -6.82 1.72
N LYS A 84 25.30 -8.07 1.95
CA LYS A 84 23.88 -8.44 2.01
C LYS A 84 23.18 -7.77 3.20
N ASP A 85 21.85 -7.69 3.14
CA ASP A 85 21.03 -6.80 3.98
C ASP A 85 21.27 -6.91 5.48
N PHE A 86 21.43 -8.13 6.01
CA PHE A 86 21.67 -8.35 7.44
C PHE A 86 22.95 -7.66 7.92
N VAL A 87 24.04 -7.85 7.16
CA VAL A 87 25.38 -7.33 7.48
C VAL A 87 25.42 -5.83 7.17
N ARG A 88 24.97 -5.43 5.97
CA ARG A 88 24.90 -4.03 5.53
C ARG A 88 24.21 -3.13 6.54
N ASN A 89 23.00 -3.48 6.98
CA ASN A 89 22.22 -2.63 7.88
C ASN A 89 22.90 -2.45 9.26
N ARG A 90 23.65 -3.47 9.72
CA ARG A 90 24.38 -3.41 11.00
C ARG A 90 25.70 -2.66 10.87
N VAL A 91 26.41 -2.85 9.76
CA VAL A 91 27.64 -2.10 9.46
C VAL A 91 27.32 -0.60 9.36
N ILE A 92 26.24 -0.22 8.66
CA ILE A 92 25.78 1.18 8.60
C ILE A 92 25.53 1.72 10.01
N GLN A 93 24.74 1.01 10.83
CA GLN A 93 24.47 1.46 12.20
C GLN A 93 25.74 1.61 13.04
N ILE A 94 26.69 0.68 12.94
CA ILE A 94 27.95 0.77 13.68
C ILE A 94 28.75 1.98 13.22
N GLN A 95 28.94 2.14 11.91
CA GLN A 95 29.70 3.25 11.32
C GLN A 95 29.07 4.62 11.64
N GLU A 96 27.74 4.73 11.66
CA GLU A 96 27.03 5.95 12.06
C GLU A 96 27.17 6.27 13.56
N LEU A 97 27.07 5.25 14.41
CA LEU A 97 27.18 5.41 15.87
C LEU A 97 28.60 5.74 16.32
N THR A 98 29.61 5.30 15.55
CA THR A 98 31.02 5.38 15.92
C THR A 98 31.87 5.93 14.78
N ALA A 99 31.43 7.02 14.15
CA ALA A 99 32.11 7.64 13.01
C ALA A 99 33.53 8.14 13.35
N ASP A 100 33.76 8.49 14.61
CA ASP A 100 35.04 8.99 15.15
C ASP A 100 35.91 7.90 15.81
N ALA A 101 35.51 6.63 15.71
CA ALA A 101 36.22 5.52 16.35
C ALA A 101 37.02 4.67 15.36
N HIS A 102 38.18 4.18 15.79
CA HIS A 102 39.01 3.27 15.01
C HIS A 102 38.72 1.82 15.37
N CYS A 103 38.29 1.01 14.39
CA CYS A 103 38.11 -0.42 14.56
C CYS A 103 39.44 -1.17 14.41
N LYS A 104 39.78 -2.03 15.36
CA LYS A 104 41.02 -2.83 15.38
C LYS A 104 40.75 -4.28 15.78
N HIS A 105 41.65 -5.17 15.35
CA HIS A 105 41.67 -6.56 15.78
C HIS A 105 42.40 -6.74 17.12
N ILE A 106 41.85 -7.57 18.01
CA ILE A 106 42.53 -8.08 19.21
C ILE A 106 42.45 -9.61 19.26
N PRO A 107 43.52 -10.34 19.59
CA PRO A 107 43.43 -11.80 19.78
C PRO A 107 42.37 -12.18 20.81
N GLY A 108 41.64 -13.28 20.56
CA GLY A 108 40.59 -13.76 21.47
C GLY A 108 41.08 -14.04 22.90
N THR A 109 42.33 -14.48 23.05
CA THR A 109 42.99 -14.69 24.37
C THR A 109 43.17 -13.40 25.16
N SER A 110 43.25 -12.27 24.47
CA SER A 110 43.40 -10.93 25.06
C SER A 110 42.08 -10.14 25.06
N ASN A 111 40.97 -10.74 24.62
CA ASN A 111 39.66 -10.08 24.58
C ASN A 111 38.90 -10.29 25.91
N PRO A 112 38.77 -9.25 26.75
CA PRO A 112 38.11 -9.38 28.05
C PRO A 112 36.62 -9.70 27.96
N ALA A 113 35.97 -9.47 26.81
CA ALA A 113 34.55 -9.77 26.64
C ALA A 113 34.24 -11.28 26.74
N TYR A 114 35.23 -12.16 26.54
CA TYR A 114 35.06 -13.60 26.79
C TYR A 114 34.86 -13.92 28.26
N SER A 115 35.52 -13.17 29.16
CA SER A 115 35.41 -13.39 30.59
C SER A 115 34.00 -13.11 31.13
N ALA A 116 33.18 -12.35 30.40
CA ALA A 116 31.78 -12.08 30.75
C ALA A 116 30.87 -13.33 30.74
N SER A 117 31.35 -14.47 30.22
CA SER A 117 30.65 -15.75 30.26
C SER A 117 30.98 -16.61 31.48
N ARG A 118 31.94 -16.20 32.32
CA ARG A 118 32.38 -16.93 33.51
C ARG A 118 31.49 -16.67 34.73
N THR A 119 31.50 -17.60 35.69
CA THR A 119 30.78 -17.45 36.97
C THR A 119 31.45 -16.40 37.86
N SER A 120 30.68 -15.78 38.77
CA SER A 120 31.14 -14.65 39.61
C SER A 120 32.46 -14.93 40.34
N ASN A 121 32.65 -16.13 40.88
CA ASN A 121 33.85 -16.50 41.63
C ASN A 121 35.12 -16.56 40.76
N GLN A 122 34.98 -16.93 39.48
CA GLN A 122 36.09 -16.96 38.54
C GLN A 122 36.43 -15.58 37.96
N LEU A 123 35.48 -14.65 38.01
CA LEU A 123 35.63 -13.31 37.46
C LEU A 123 36.38 -12.36 38.42
N ILE A 124 36.14 -12.50 39.73
CA ILE A 124 36.78 -11.66 40.76
C ILE A 124 38.31 -11.73 40.64
N ASN A 125 38.86 -12.93 40.46
CA ASN A 125 40.31 -13.15 40.37
C ASN A 125 40.89 -13.01 38.95
N HIS A 126 40.14 -12.44 38.00
CA HIS A 126 40.57 -12.37 36.60
C HIS A 126 41.13 -10.98 36.23
N PRO A 127 42.46 -10.77 36.25
CA PRO A 127 43.04 -9.44 36.06
C PRO A 127 42.65 -8.80 34.73
N LEU A 128 42.62 -9.58 33.64
CA LEU A 128 42.24 -9.11 32.31
C LEU A 128 40.84 -8.46 32.26
N TRP A 129 39.91 -8.86 33.15
CA TRP A 129 38.56 -8.27 33.20
C TRP A 129 38.54 -6.90 33.86
N TRP A 130 39.38 -6.69 34.86
CA TRP A 130 39.40 -5.45 35.65
C TRP A 130 40.32 -4.40 35.05
N THR A 131 41.50 -4.80 34.57
CA THR A 131 42.52 -3.89 34.06
C THR A 131 42.58 -3.85 32.54
N GLY A 132 41.86 -4.73 31.84
CA GLY A 132 41.99 -4.89 30.40
C GLY A 132 43.34 -5.48 29.97
N PRO A 133 43.56 -5.67 28.65
CA PRO A 133 44.80 -6.22 28.12
C PRO A 133 45.98 -5.22 28.25
N PRO A 134 47.19 -5.69 28.62
CA PRO A 134 48.36 -4.81 28.84
C PRO A 134 48.74 -3.94 27.64
N CYS A 135 48.43 -4.39 26.41
CA CYS A 135 48.69 -3.61 25.20
C CYS A 135 47.87 -2.31 25.11
N LEU A 136 46.85 -2.09 25.94
CA LEU A 136 46.12 -0.81 25.97
C LEU A 136 46.96 0.36 26.50
N HIS A 137 48.01 0.08 27.28
CA HIS A 137 48.86 1.09 27.89
C HIS A 137 49.85 1.73 26.92
N ASN A 138 50.30 1.01 25.90
CA ASN A 138 51.24 1.51 24.91
C ASN A 138 50.77 1.16 23.48
N PRO A 139 50.48 2.16 22.62
CA PRO A 139 50.14 1.95 21.21
C PRO A 139 51.14 1.13 20.39
N GLU A 140 52.42 1.15 20.76
CA GLU A 140 53.46 0.37 20.06
C GLU A 140 53.33 -1.14 20.30
N LEU A 141 52.72 -1.54 21.42
CA LEU A 141 52.47 -2.93 21.80
C LEU A 141 51.16 -3.48 21.21
N TRP A 142 50.49 -2.73 20.33
CA TRP A 142 49.23 -3.18 19.73
C TRP A 142 49.42 -4.38 18.80
N PRO A 143 48.45 -5.31 18.77
CA PRO A 143 48.49 -6.44 17.85
C PRO A 143 48.62 -5.99 16.40
N LYS A 144 49.46 -6.69 15.63
CA LYS A 144 49.56 -6.51 14.18
C LYS A 144 48.18 -6.72 13.56
N GLN A 145 47.74 -5.78 12.73
CA GLN A 145 46.44 -5.85 12.08
C GLN A 145 46.51 -6.84 10.91
N PRO A 146 45.52 -7.74 10.77
CA PRO A 146 45.53 -8.73 9.70
C PRO A 146 45.45 -8.04 8.34
N MET A 147 46.20 -8.55 7.35
CA MET A 147 46.00 -8.16 5.95
C MET A 147 44.62 -8.64 5.52
N GLN A 148 43.86 -7.80 4.81
CA GLN A 148 42.48 -8.11 4.43
C GLN A 148 42.45 -9.22 3.38
N ASP A 149 42.29 -10.47 3.82
CA ASP A 149 41.99 -11.58 2.92
C ASP A 149 40.56 -11.46 2.38
N ALA A 150 40.44 -11.06 1.11
CA ALA A 150 39.17 -10.87 0.43
C ALA A 150 38.30 -12.16 0.37
N ASN A 151 38.92 -13.32 0.56
CA ASN A 151 38.28 -14.64 0.40
C ASN A 151 37.30 -15.01 1.54
N HIS A 152 37.55 -14.57 2.78
CA HIS A 152 36.67 -14.91 3.91
C HIS A 152 35.34 -14.14 3.90
N CYS A 153 35.25 -13.05 3.13
CA CYS A 153 34.07 -12.19 3.03
C CYS A 153 33.10 -12.55 1.89
N ILE A 154 33.48 -13.49 1.01
CA ILE A 154 32.72 -13.87 -0.20
C ILE A 154 31.27 -14.28 0.08
N PRO A 155 30.93 -15.05 1.16
CA PRO A 155 29.56 -15.55 1.33
C PRO A 155 28.50 -14.46 1.56
N GLU A 156 28.88 -13.34 2.20
CA GLU A 156 27.98 -12.23 2.55
C GLU A 156 28.18 -11.00 1.66
N ALA A 157 29.16 -11.04 0.76
CA ALA A 157 29.29 -10.07 -0.32
C ALA A 157 28.05 -10.15 -1.25
N ARG A 158 27.55 -8.99 -1.66
CA ARG A 158 26.68 -8.91 -2.82
C ARG A 158 27.50 -9.31 -4.04
N PRO A 159 26.94 -10.07 -4.99
CA PRO A 159 27.62 -10.33 -6.24
C PRO A 159 27.95 -8.97 -6.87
N ASN A 160 29.24 -8.71 -7.08
CA ASN A 160 29.66 -7.57 -7.89
C ASN A 160 29.04 -7.78 -9.27
N ILE A 161 28.02 -6.98 -9.60
CA ILE A 161 27.61 -6.81 -10.98
C ILE A 161 28.69 -5.91 -11.58
N ALA A 162 29.83 -6.49 -11.93
CA ALA A 162 30.68 -5.88 -12.94
C ALA A 162 29.87 -5.94 -14.23
N LEU A 163 29.30 -4.82 -14.65
CA LEU A 163 28.88 -4.64 -16.04
C LEU A 163 30.19 -4.47 -16.82
N PRO A 164 30.63 -5.44 -17.63
CA PRO A 164 31.60 -5.13 -18.66
C PRO A 164 30.93 -4.14 -19.60
N THR A 165 31.23 -2.86 -19.45
CA THR A 165 30.88 -1.88 -20.46
C THR A 165 31.90 -2.06 -21.57
N ASP A 166 31.66 -3.01 -22.47
CA ASP A 166 32.27 -2.96 -23.77
C ASP A 166 31.58 -1.81 -24.51
N THR A 167 32.18 -0.62 -24.43
CA THR A 167 31.79 0.55 -25.23
C THR A 167 32.17 0.31 -26.68
N GLN A 168 31.62 -0.72 -27.31
CA GLN A 168 31.34 -0.65 -28.73
C GLN A 168 30.13 0.28 -28.87
N GLN A 169 30.40 1.56 -29.14
CA GLN A 169 29.38 2.48 -29.65
C GLN A 169 28.83 1.88 -30.95
N SER A 170 27.78 1.06 -30.86
CA SER A 170 27.00 0.69 -32.03
C SER A 170 26.31 1.97 -32.50
N LYS A 171 26.84 2.58 -33.56
CA LYS A 171 26.45 3.87 -34.12
C LYS A 171 25.01 3.96 -34.66
N GLN A 172 24.12 3.01 -34.37
CA GLN A 172 22.73 3.06 -34.80
C GLN A 172 21.82 2.45 -33.73
N GLN A 173 21.38 3.27 -32.76
CA GLN A 173 20.17 2.93 -32.02
C GLN A 173 19.00 2.94 -33.00
N TRP A 174 18.37 1.79 -33.19
CA TRP A 174 17.18 1.63 -34.03
C TRP A 174 16.00 2.40 -33.40
N HIS A 175 15.93 3.71 -33.62
CA HIS A 175 14.94 4.63 -33.04
C HIS A 175 13.48 4.31 -33.40
N LEU A 176 13.26 3.38 -34.31
CA LEU A 176 11.94 3.00 -34.81
C LEU A 176 11.02 2.50 -33.69
N VAL A 177 11.57 1.83 -32.67
CA VAL A 177 10.79 1.29 -31.53
C VAL A 177 10.03 2.39 -30.79
N HIS A 178 10.59 3.60 -30.74
CA HIS A 178 9.98 4.74 -30.04
C HIS A 178 8.91 5.47 -30.87
N LYS A 179 8.80 5.20 -32.17
CA LYS A 179 7.88 5.90 -33.08
C LYS A 179 6.48 5.29 -33.12
N TYR A 180 6.29 4.10 -32.55
CA TYR A 180 5.02 3.37 -32.65
C TYR A 180 4.49 2.99 -31.26
N SER A 181 3.18 3.07 -31.12
CA SER A 181 2.42 2.64 -29.93
C SER A 181 1.77 1.25 -30.09
N ASP A 182 1.81 0.68 -31.31
CA ASP A 182 1.24 -0.62 -31.65
C ASP A 182 2.34 -1.59 -32.10
N LEU A 183 2.36 -2.78 -31.48
CA LEU A 183 3.37 -3.80 -31.75
C LEU A 183 3.28 -4.35 -33.17
N ASN A 184 2.08 -4.58 -33.71
CA ASN A 184 1.90 -5.16 -35.04
C ASN A 184 2.33 -4.18 -36.12
N LYS A 185 2.00 -2.89 -35.95
CA LYS A 185 2.47 -1.81 -36.82
C LYS A 185 3.99 -1.70 -36.77
N PHE A 186 4.59 -1.73 -35.57
CA PHE A 186 6.03 -1.73 -35.41
C PHE A 186 6.69 -2.91 -36.13
N LEU A 187 6.21 -4.14 -35.91
CA LEU A 187 6.74 -5.35 -36.54
C LEU A 187 6.58 -5.32 -38.07
N ARG A 188 5.43 -4.87 -38.58
CA ARG A 188 5.18 -4.75 -40.02
C ARG A 188 6.16 -3.77 -40.67
N ILE A 189 6.31 -2.56 -40.13
CA ILE A 189 7.23 -1.57 -40.68
C ILE A 189 8.68 -2.07 -40.57
N THR A 190 9.05 -2.66 -39.42
CA THR A 190 10.38 -3.24 -39.24
C THR A 190 10.66 -4.33 -40.27
N SER A 191 9.68 -5.20 -40.54
CA SER A 191 9.80 -6.24 -41.57
C SER A 191 9.94 -5.66 -42.98
N LEU A 192 9.24 -4.57 -43.30
CA LEU A 192 9.36 -3.87 -44.58
C LEU A 192 10.74 -3.22 -44.73
N CYS A 193 11.26 -2.59 -43.68
CA CYS A 193 12.61 -2.03 -43.67
C CYS A 193 13.66 -3.14 -43.89
N PHE A 194 13.54 -4.28 -43.21
CA PHE A 194 14.46 -5.40 -43.41
C PHE A 194 14.38 -5.97 -44.83
N LYS A 195 13.17 -6.19 -45.36
CA LYS A 195 12.98 -6.62 -46.76
C LYS A 195 13.58 -5.65 -47.77
N PHE A 196 13.39 -4.34 -47.55
CA PHE A 196 13.98 -3.32 -48.40
C PHE A 196 15.52 -3.32 -48.33
N ILE A 197 16.09 -3.43 -47.12
CA ILE A 197 17.55 -3.52 -46.93
C ILE A 197 18.11 -4.77 -47.63
N GLU A 198 17.42 -5.91 -47.51
CA GLU A 198 17.81 -7.15 -48.17
C GLU A 198 17.79 -6.99 -49.70
N GLN A 199 16.71 -6.43 -50.26
CA GLN A 199 16.58 -6.15 -51.69
C GLN A 199 17.61 -5.12 -52.19
N ALA A 200 17.91 -4.08 -51.41
CA ALA A 200 18.91 -3.07 -51.75
C ALA A 200 20.34 -3.62 -51.69
N ARG A 201 20.65 -4.50 -50.73
CA ARG A 201 21.97 -5.16 -50.61
C ARG A 201 22.21 -6.18 -51.71
N VAL A 202 21.16 -6.84 -52.21
CA VAL A 202 21.26 -7.77 -53.34
C VAL A 202 21.74 -7.07 -54.64
N GLN A 203 21.59 -5.75 -54.77
CA GLN A 203 22.13 -5.01 -55.92
C GLN A 203 23.63 -4.66 -55.79
N GLU A 204 24.26 -4.79 -54.62
CA GLU A 204 25.62 -4.29 -54.36
C GLU A 204 26.67 -5.41 -54.14
N SER A 205 26.31 -6.70 -54.23
CA SER A 205 27.27 -7.78 -53.88
C SER A 205 27.07 -9.08 -54.67
N ALA A 206 27.55 -9.08 -55.92
CA ALA A 206 28.06 -10.27 -56.62
C ALA A 206 29.52 -10.60 -56.22
N ARG A 207 29.95 -10.32 -54.99
CA ARG A 207 31.32 -10.56 -54.53
C ARG A 207 31.38 -11.32 -53.21
N SER A 208 31.89 -12.54 -53.35
CA SER A 208 32.57 -13.36 -52.34
C SER A 208 31.76 -13.79 -51.11
N TYR A 209 31.11 -14.95 -51.25
CA TYR A 209 30.77 -15.83 -50.13
C TYR A 209 32.07 -16.38 -49.53
N ASN A 210 32.45 -15.93 -48.35
CA ASN A 210 33.26 -16.73 -47.43
C ASN A 210 32.32 -17.27 -46.34
N PRO A 211 32.15 -18.60 -46.20
CA PRO A 211 31.40 -19.17 -45.10
C PRO A 211 32.28 -19.08 -43.86
N ILE A 212 32.08 -18.05 -43.03
CA ILE A 212 32.65 -18.05 -41.70
C ILE A 212 31.90 -19.13 -40.91
N THR A 213 32.56 -20.27 -40.78
CA THR A 213 32.23 -21.36 -39.87
C THR A 213 32.14 -20.80 -38.45
N ARG A 214 30.92 -20.48 -37.99
CA ARG A 214 30.66 -20.18 -36.58
C ARG A 214 30.33 -21.47 -35.83
N ALA A 215 31.35 -22.29 -35.67
CA ALA A 215 31.43 -23.26 -34.59
C ALA A 215 31.78 -22.51 -33.30
N GLU A 216 30.80 -21.85 -32.68
CA GLU A 216 30.93 -21.38 -31.30
C GLU A 216 29.93 -22.16 -30.44
N ARG A 217 30.48 -23.21 -29.82
CA ARG A 217 29.91 -23.99 -28.71
C ARG A 217 29.14 -23.11 -27.73
N GLU A 218 28.07 -23.67 -27.18
CA GLU A 218 27.32 -23.22 -26.00
C GLU A 218 28.21 -22.47 -25.01
N LYS A 219 28.30 -21.15 -25.15
CA LYS A 219 29.03 -20.29 -24.23
C LYS A 219 28.13 -20.14 -23.01
N GLN A 220 28.31 -21.01 -22.02
CA GLN A 220 27.67 -20.85 -20.72
C GLN A 220 27.96 -19.45 -20.20
N LEU A 221 26.90 -18.69 -19.91
CA LEU A 221 27.00 -17.32 -19.40
C LEU A 221 27.84 -17.33 -18.11
N LEU A 222 28.76 -16.36 -17.99
CA LEU A 222 29.72 -16.25 -16.89
C LEU A 222 29.04 -16.42 -15.51
N SER A 223 29.68 -17.22 -14.64
CA SER A 223 29.21 -17.52 -13.28
C SER A 223 29.11 -16.24 -12.43
N GLY A 224 27.90 -15.66 -12.35
CA GLY A 224 27.62 -14.43 -11.59
C GLY A 224 26.52 -13.54 -12.18
N HIS A 225 26.09 -13.77 -13.42
CA HIS A 225 25.10 -12.90 -14.08
C HIS A 225 23.66 -13.18 -13.60
N ALA A 226 22.77 -12.17 -13.64
CA ALA A 226 21.35 -12.31 -13.29
C ALA A 226 20.62 -13.41 -14.10
N PHE A 227 21.15 -13.75 -15.27
CA PHE A 227 20.68 -14.80 -16.16
C PHE A 227 20.96 -16.22 -15.66
N ASN A 228 21.86 -16.42 -14.69
CA ASN A 228 22.16 -17.75 -14.14
C ASN A 228 20.99 -18.32 -13.34
N ARG A 229 20.17 -17.46 -12.72
CA ARG A 229 18.92 -17.89 -12.07
C ARG A 229 17.88 -18.39 -13.05
N LEU A 230 18.02 -18.03 -14.33
CA LEU A 230 17.12 -18.40 -15.42
C LEU A 230 17.71 -19.52 -16.30
N THR A 231 18.89 -20.07 -15.94
CA THR A 231 19.59 -21.08 -16.74
C THR A 231 19.66 -20.67 -18.23
N ALA A 232 19.90 -19.38 -18.49
CA ALA A 232 19.72 -18.85 -19.83
C ALA A 232 20.78 -19.35 -20.81
N PHE A 233 20.37 -19.57 -22.05
CA PHE A 233 21.23 -19.98 -23.15
C PHE A 233 20.92 -19.14 -24.40
N ILE A 234 21.81 -19.19 -25.39
CA ILE A 234 21.66 -18.47 -26.66
C ILE A 234 21.22 -19.49 -27.71
N ASP A 235 20.14 -19.20 -28.43
CA ASP A 235 19.67 -20.06 -29.52
C ASP A 235 20.48 -19.90 -30.82
N ALA A 236 20.17 -20.71 -31.83
CA ALA A 236 20.84 -20.66 -33.14
C ALA A 236 20.68 -19.31 -33.86
N GLN A 237 19.69 -18.50 -33.47
CA GLN A 237 19.40 -17.18 -34.00
C GLN A 237 20.08 -16.06 -33.18
N GLY A 238 20.83 -16.40 -32.14
CA GLY A 238 21.51 -15.43 -31.27
C GLY A 238 20.62 -14.79 -30.20
N ILE A 239 19.41 -15.31 -29.97
CA ILE A 239 18.46 -14.80 -28.98
C ILE A 239 18.70 -15.50 -27.64
N ILE A 240 18.73 -14.72 -26.57
CA ILE A 240 18.85 -15.24 -25.21
C ILE A 240 17.48 -15.78 -24.75
N ARG A 241 17.43 -17.07 -24.41
CA ARG A 241 16.23 -17.78 -23.97
C ARG A 241 16.38 -18.34 -22.57
N VAL A 242 15.25 -18.53 -21.89
CA VAL A 242 15.21 -19.16 -20.57
C VAL A 242 15.40 -20.67 -20.69
N GLY A 243 16.33 -21.22 -19.92
CA GLY A 243 16.44 -22.66 -19.72
C GLY A 243 15.44 -23.13 -18.67
N GLY A 244 14.90 -24.34 -18.84
CA GLY A 244 13.84 -24.83 -17.96
C GLY A 244 13.65 -26.34 -17.98
N ARG A 245 12.67 -26.80 -17.20
CA ARG A 245 12.35 -28.22 -17.01
C ARG A 245 11.36 -28.77 -18.05
N LEU A 246 10.91 -27.93 -18.98
CA LEU A 246 9.90 -28.27 -20.00
C LEU A 246 10.50 -28.89 -21.27
N GLN A 247 11.79 -29.25 -21.28
CA GLN A 247 12.47 -29.81 -22.46
C GLN A 247 11.73 -31.03 -23.05
N ARG A 248 11.20 -31.90 -22.18
CA ARG A 248 10.45 -33.11 -22.57
C ARG A 248 8.95 -32.90 -22.82
N ALA A 249 8.43 -31.68 -22.65
CA ALA A 249 7.02 -31.43 -22.86
C ALA A 249 6.67 -31.46 -24.36
N LEU A 250 5.46 -31.88 -24.72
CA LEU A 250 4.93 -31.79 -26.08
C LEU A 250 4.43 -30.36 -26.36
N LEU A 251 5.34 -29.39 -26.27
CA LEU A 251 5.07 -27.97 -26.50
C LEU A 251 6.01 -27.43 -27.58
N PRO A 252 5.66 -26.32 -28.25
CA PRO A 252 6.58 -25.62 -29.14
C PRO A 252 7.84 -25.17 -28.39
N GLU A 253 8.98 -25.20 -29.06
CA GLU A 253 10.27 -24.79 -28.47
C GLU A 253 10.25 -23.35 -27.93
N GLU A 254 9.47 -22.45 -28.55
CA GLU A 254 9.30 -21.07 -28.08
C GLU A 254 8.63 -20.99 -26.69
N THR A 255 7.71 -21.90 -26.41
CA THR A 255 7.01 -21.99 -25.13
C THR A 255 7.83 -22.73 -24.06
N LYS A 256 8.65 -23.70 -24.47
CA LYS A 256 9.61 -24.33 -23.57
C LYS A 256 10.71 -23.36 -23.13
N HIS A 257 11.16 -22.55 -24.07
CA HIS A 257 12.31 -21.66 -23.94
C HIS A 257 11.94 -20.22 -24.38
N PRO A 258 11.14 -19.50 -23.57
CA PRO A 258 10.71 -18.16 -23.91
C PRO A 258 11.89 -17.18 -23.99
N ALA A 259 11.81 -16.24 -24.92
CA ALA A 259 12.85 -15.24 -25.16
C ALA A 259 12.91 -14.21 -24.02
N ILE A 260 14.11 -13.92 -23.52
CA ILE A 260 14.27 -13.02 -22.37
C ILE A 260 14.18 -11.56 -22.82
N LEU A 261 13.28 -10.80 -22.19
CA LEU A 261 13.12 -9.38 -22.44
C LEU A 261 13.59 -8.53 -21.24
N PRO A 262 14.30 -7.42 -21.49
CA PRO A 262 14.71 -6.50 -20.43
C PRO A 262 13.48 -5.80 -19.83
N ARG A 263 13.54 -5.53 -18.52
CA ARG A 263 12.45 -4.85 -17.79
C ARG A 263 12.15 -3.45 -18.32
N HIS A 264 13.19 -2.69 -18.66
CA HIS A 264 13.10 -1.27 -19.02
C HIS A 264 13.39 -1.05 -20.50
N SER A 265 12.56 -1.62 -21.37
CA SER A 265 12.64 -1.37 -22.82
C SER A 265 11.29 -0.91 -23.38
N PRO A 266 11.29 0.06 -24.32
CA PRO A 266 10.10 0.43 -25.08
C PRO A 266 9.46 -0.77 -25.78
N PHE A 267 10.28 -1.67 -26.33
CA PHE A 267 9.80 -2.90 -26.98
C PHE A 267 9.03 -3.79 -25.99
N THR A 268 9.58 -4.00 -24.79
CA THR A 268 8.90 -4.76 -23.72
C THR A 268 7.54 -4.14 -23.38
N THR A 269 7.45 -2.81 -23.39
CA THR A 269 6.18 -2.10 -23.11
C THR A 269 5.15 -2.34 -24.21
N LEU A 270 5.56 -2.33 -25.49
CA LEU A 270 4.70 -2.69 -26.63
C LEU A 270 4.24 -4.15 -26.57
N VAL A 271 5.13 -5.07 -26.17
CA VAL A 271 4.81 -6.48 -25.99
C VAL A 271 3.80 -6.69 -24.86
N ILE A 272 3.97 -6.03 -23.71
CA ILE A 272 2.99 -6.06 -22.61
C ILE A 272 1.64 -5.48 -23.07
N ALA A 273 1.65 -4.36 -23.80
CA ALA A 273 0.44 -3.73 -24.31
C ALA A 273 -0.34 -4.68 -25.23
N HIS A 274 0.36 -5.30 -26.18
CA HIS A 274 -0.24 -6.28 -27.09
C HIS A 274 -0.80 -7.49 -26.33
N ALA A 275 -0.03 -8.06 -25.40
CA ALA A 275 -0.47 -9.20 -24.58
C ALA A 275 -1.70 -8.86 -23.74
N HIS A 276 -1.76 -7.66 -23.14
CA HIS A 276 -2.90 -7.22 -22.35
C HIS A 276 -4.18 -7.09 -23.20
N LEU A 277 -4.06 -6.60 -24.43
CA LEU A 277 -5.18 -6.53 -25.39
C LEU A 277 -5.62 -7.92 -25.85
N ARG A 278 -4.68 -8.84 -26.12
CA ARG A 278 -4.97 -10.23 -26.48
C ARG A 278 -5.62 -11.01 -25.34
N ALA A 279 -5.25 -10.71 -24.10
CA ALA A 279 -5.85 -11.25 -22.90
C ALA A 279 -7.20 -10.58 -22.53
N ILE A 280 -7.78 -9.76 -23.42
CA ILE A 280 -9.08 -9.09 -23.26
C ILE A 280 -9.15 -8.31 -21.93
N HIS A 281 -8.15 -7.46 -21.71
CA HIS A 281 -8.02 -6.68 -20.46
C HIS A 281 -7.91 -7.52 -19.19
N GLY A 282 -7.42 -8.76 -19.32
CA GLY A 282 -7.15 -9.67 -18.23
C GLY A 282 -6.28 -9.06 -17.12
N GLY A 283 -6.44 -9.62 -15.92
CA GLY A 283 -5.61 -9.26 -14.77
C GLY A 283 -4.11 -9.51 -15.01
N THR A 284 -3.28 -9.13 -14.03
CA THR A 284 -1.82 -9.28 -14.11
C THR A 284 -1.40 -10.71 -14.39
N GLU A 285 -2.01 -11.69 -13.71
CA GLU A 285 -1.64 -13.11 -13.85
C GLU A 285 -2.01 -13.67 -15.24
N LEU A 286 -3.19 -13.33 -15.77
CA LEU A 286 -3.62 -13.78 -17.10
C LEU A 286 -2.73 -13.17 -18.20
N THR A 287 -2.44 -11.87 -18.09
CA THR A 287 -1.54 -11.18 -19.02
C THR A 287 -0.12 -11.77 -18.96
N LEU A 288 0.36 -12.11 -17.75
CA LEU A 288 1.66 -12.73 -17.56
C LEU A 288 1.72 -14.15 -18.14
N HIS A 289 0.66 -14.94 -17.97
CA HIS A 289 0.58 -16.28 -18.57
C HIS A 289 0.65 -16.22 -20.10
N TYR A 290 -0.09 -15.31 -20.72
CA TYR A 290 -0.02 -15.08 -22.17
C TYR A 290 1.39 -14.70 -22.62
N LEU A 291 2.07 -13.81 -21.86
CA LEU A 291 3.44 -13.42 -22.16
C LEU A 291 4.41 -14.60 -22.08
N HIS A 292 4.31 -15.44 -21.04
CA HIS A 292 5.21 -16.58 -20.81
C HIS A 292 5.15 -17.66 -21.89
N GLN A 293 4.15 -17.63 -22.78
CA GLN A 293 4.11 -18.54 -23.92
C GLN A 293 5.25 -18.28 -24.92
N ASN A 294 5.74 -17.03 -25.01
CA ASN A 294 6.75 -16.64 -26.00
C ASN A 294 7.89 -15.80 -25.39
N TYR A 295 7.63 -15.09 -24.29
CA TYR A 295 8.53 -14.09 -23.71
C TYR A 295 8.65 -14.20 -22.19
N TRP A 296 9.87 -14.04 -21.69
CA TRP A 296 10.18 -13.97 -20.27
C TRP A 296 10.72 -12.60 -19.90
N ILE A 297 9.90 -11.77 -19.26
CA ILE A 297 10.31 -10.43 -18.83
C ILE A 297 11.01 -10.52 -17.48
N ILE A 298 12.20 -9.91 -17.35
CA ILE A 298 12.92 -9.86 -16.08
C ILE A 298 12.09 -9.12 -15.03
N GLY A 299 11.70 -9.83 -13.96
CA GLY A 299 10.79 -9.30 -12.94
C GLY A 299 9.37 -9.06 -13.45
N GLY A 300 8.92 -9.83 -14.45
CA GLY A 300 7.76 -9.56 -15.31
C GLY A 300 6.43 -9.20 -14.63
N ARG A 301 6.18 -9.67 -13.41
CA ARG A 301 4.95 -9.33 -12.67
C ARG A 301 4.81 -7.83 -12.41
N ASP A 302 5.88 -7.16 -11.99
CA ASP A 302 5.88 -5.74 -11.67
C ASP A 302 5.57 -4.83 -12.88
N PRO A 303 6.28 -4.94 -14.03
CA PRO A 303 5.98 -4.11 -15.20
C PRO A 303 4.58 -4.41 -15.76
N VAL A 304 4.12 -5.67 -15.75
CA VAL A 304 2.75 -6.02 -16.18
C VAL A 304 1.72 -5.40 -15.24
N LYS A 305 1.88 -5.55 -13.93
CA LYS A 305 0.98 -4.94 -12.93
C LYS A 305 0.92 -3.42 -13.09
N SER A 306 2.07 -2.79 -13.24
CA SER A 306 2.19 -1.34 -13.45
C SER A 306 1.50 -0.88 -14.73
N TYR A 307 1.58 -1.66 -15.81
CA TYR A 307 0.90 -1.35 -17.07
C TYR A 307 -0.61 -1.46 -16.92
N VAL A 308 -1.12 -2.59 -16.42
CA VAL A 308 -2.56 -2.85 -16.24
C VAL A 308 -3.21 -1.81 -15.32
N LEU A 309 -2.51 -1.36 -14.28
CA LEU A 309 -3.00 -0.33 -13.36
C LEU A 309 -3.18 1.04 -14.03
N ARG A 310 -2.26 1.41 -14.92
CA ARG A 310 -2.24 2.71 -15.61
C ARG A 310 -3.07 2.72 -16.89
N TYR A 311 -3.47 1.55 -17.38
CA TYR A 311 -4.24 1.43 -18.59
C TYR A 311 -5.65 2.00 -18.41
N SER A 312 -5.96 3.07 -19.15
CA SER A 312 -7.13 3.94 -18.91
C SER A 312 -8.47 3.20 -18.81
N ILE A 313 -8.72 2.20 -19.68
CA ILE A 313 -9.96 1.42 -19.67
C ILE A 313 -10.06 0.59 -18.39
N CYS A 314 -8.97 -0.06 -17.99
CA CYS A 314 -8.91 -0.87 -16.76
C CYS A 314 -8.99 0.01 -15.51
N THR A 315 -8.36 1.18 -15.51
CA THR A 315 -8.47 2.17 -14.43
C THR A 315 -9.91 2.62 -14.26
N ARG A 316 -10.59 2.96 -15.35
CA ARG A 316 -12.01 3.36 -15.35
C ARG A 316 -12.91 2.25 -14.81
N GLN A 317 -12.74 1.01 -15.27
CA GLN A 317 -13.54 -0.13 -14.82
C GLN A 317 -13.27 -0.53 -13.37
N ARG A 318 -12.05 -0.29 -12.86
CA ARG A 318 -11.68 -0.56 -11.46
C ARG A 318 -12.20 0.49 -10.48
N GLY A 319 -12.64 1.65 -10.97
CA GLY A 319 -13.14 2.74 -10.12
C GLY A 319 -14.14 2.21 -9.09
N ILE A 320 -13.76 2.24 -7.82
CA ILE A 320 -14.61 1.80 -6.71
C ILE A 320 -15.79 2.78 -6.64
N ARG A 321 -17.02 2.29 -6.74
CA ARG A 321 -18.21 3.09 -6.39
C ARG A 321 -18.08 3.49 -4.92
N ALA A 322 -18.18 4.77 -4.59
CA ALA A 322 -18.04 5.26 -3.22
C ALA A 322 -18.93 4.44 -2.28
N ASN A 323 -18.35 3.89 -1.21
CA ASN A 323 -19.11 3.21 -0.17
C ASN A 323 -19.97 4.25 0.55
N GLN A 324 -21.30 4.07 0.55
CA GLN A 324 -22.19 4.96 1.28
C GLN A 324 -21.96 4.77 2.79
N LEU A 325 -21.38 5.77 3.45
CA LEU A 325 -21.34 5.83 4.91
C LEU A 325 -22.71 6.29 5.41
N MET A 326 -23.30 5.54 6.36
CA MET A 326 -24.53 5.99 7.02
C MET A 326 -24.22 7.22 7.89
N GLY A 327 -24.94 8.32 7.66
CA GLY A 327 -24.80 9.54 8.45
C GLY A 327 -25.32 9.38 9.88
N GLN A 328 -24.94 10.31 10.76
CA GLN A 328 -25.52 10.39 12.11
C GLN A 328 -27.01 10.70 12.04
N LEU A 329 -27.81 10.07 12.90
CA LEU A 329 -29.25 10.31 12.98
C LEU A 329 -29.53 11.70 13.61
N PRO A 330 -30.56 12.41 13.15
CA PRO A 330 -30.92 13.72 13.70
C PRO A 330 -31.39 13.59 15.16
N LEU A 331 -31.20 14.64 15.96
CA LEU A 331 -31.54 14.68 17.39
C LEU A 331 -33.01 14.32 17.65
N SER A 332 -33.90 14.69 16.73
CA SER A 332 -35.34 14.41 16.78
C SER A 332 -35.72 12.93 16.68
N ARG A 333 -34.80 12.07 16.23
CA ARG A 333 -34.97 10.60 16.18
C ARG A 333 -34.35 9.90 17.40
N VAL A 334 -33.40 10.53 18.07
CA VAL A 334 -32.67 9.95 19.20
C VAL A 334 -33.23 10.42 20.55
N THR A 335 -33.88 11.58 20.58
CA THR A 335 -34.45 12.17 21.80
C THR A 335 -35.89 11.71 22.01
N PRO A 336 -36.24 11.15 23.19
CA PRO A 336 -37.63 10.79 23.52
C PRO A 336 -38.55 12.02 23.47
N SER A 337 -39.70 11.89 22.80
CA SER A 337 -40.73 12.94 22.73
C SER A 337 -42.13 12.32 22.61
N ARG A 338 -43.20 13.11 22.81
CA ARG A 338 -44.58 12.61 22.63
C ARG A 338 -44.76 12.08 21.19
N PRO A 339 -45.56 11.03 20.97
CA PRO A 339 -45.82 10.54 19.62
C PRO A 339 -46.28 11.66 18.69
N PHE A 340 -45.76 11.65 17.45
CA PHE A 340 -46.00 12.64 16.41
C PHE A 340 -45.52 14.09 16.69
N THR A 341 -44.67 14.33 17.71
CA THR A 341 -44.03 15.65 17.92
C THR A 341 -43.14 16.05 16.74
N HIS A 342 -42.25 15.14 16.37
CA HIS A 342 -41.36 15.26 15.22
C HIS A 342 -41.80 14.19 14.23
N THR A 343 -42.30 14.62 13.09
CA THR A 343 -42.93 13.74 12.12
C THR A 343 -42.29 13.93 10.74
N GLY A 344 -41.90 12.85 10.10
CA GLY A 344 -41.56 12.85 8.68
C GLY A 344 -42.81 12.65 7.83
N VAL A 345 -42.89 13.27 6.67
CA VAL A 345 -43.93 13.02 5.68
C VAL A 345 -43.33 12.71 4.32
N ASP A 346 -43.88 11.71 3.66
CA ASP A 346 -43.50 11.29 2.31
C ASP A 346 -44.75 10.88 1.53
N TYR A 347 -44.68 10.96 0.21
CA TYR A 347 -45.68 10.40 -0.68
C TYR A 347 -45.21 9.04 -1.21
N ALA A 348 -46.00 8.00 -0.96
CA ALA A 348 -45.86 6.78 -1.72
C ALA A 348 -46.59 6.93 -3.06
N GLY A 349 -45.97 6.40 -4.12
CA GLY A 349 -46.28 6.63 -5.54
C GLY A 349 -47.74 6.37 -5.95
N PRO A 350 -48.09 6.67 -7.21
CA PRO A 350 -49.47 6.65 -7.65
C PRO A 350 -50.02 5.21 -7.66
N LEU A 351 -51.03 4.97 -6.84
CA LEU A 351 -51.88 3.80 -6.88
C LEU A 351 -53.08 4.08 -7.79
N THR A 352 -53.48 3.08 -8.56
CA THR A 352 -54.73 3.14 -9.33
C THR A 352 -55.88 2.71 -8.42
N ILE A 353 -56.79 3.64 -8.13
CA ILE A 353 -58.00 3.38 -7.35
C ILE A 353 -59.23 3.39 -8.27
N THR A 354 -60.21 2.57 -7.94
CA THR A 354 -61.55 2.59 -8.55
C THR A 354 -62.48 3.40 -7.66
N THR A 355 -63.25 4.32 -8.25
CA THR A 355 -64.17 5.19 -7.51
C THR A 355 -65.43 4.46 -7.03
N TRP A 356 -65.82 3.37 -7.71
CA TRP A 356 -67.00 2.57 -7.42
C TRP A 356 -66.84 1.11 -7.88
N ASN A 357 -67.62 0.19 -7.30
CA ASN A 357 -67.56 -1.26 -7.58
C ASN A 357 -68.42 -1.68 -8.79
N GLY A 358 -68.50 -0.87 -9.86
CA GLY A 358 -69.35 -1.11 -11.04
C GLY A 358 -68.56 -1.41 -12.33
N ARG A 359 -69.21 -2.04 -13.33
CA ARG A 359 -68.58 -2.26 -14.66
C ARG A 359 -68.48 -0.94 -15.43
N GLY A 360 -67.30 -0.63 -15.97
CA GLY A 360 -67.04 0.55 -16.80
C GLY A 360 -66.45 1.76 -16.07
N ASP A 361 -66.04 1.61 -14.81
CA ASP A 361 -65.64 2.74 -13.99
C ASP A 361 -64.22 3.24 -14.28
N LYS A 362 -64.03 4.56 -14.24
CA LYS A 362 -62.75 5.19 -14.58
C LYS A 362 -61.76 5.01 -13.43
N THR A 363 -60.64 4.34 -13.70
CA THR A 363 -59.53 4.26 -12.74
C THR A 363 -58.86 5.62 -12.60
N GLN A 364 -58.72 6.12 -11.37
CA GLN A 364 -58.01 7.36 -11.06
C GLN A 364 -56.70 7.06 -10.33
N LYS A 365 -55.66 7.85 -10.60
CA LYS A 365 -54.42 7.82 -9.82
C LYS A 365 -54.65 8.51 -8.47
N ALA A 366 -54.25 7.86 -7.39
CA ALA A 366 -54.21 8.41 -6.05
C ALA A 366 -52.84 8.17 -5.42
N TRP A 367 -52.47 8.99 -4.47
CA TRP A 367 -51.22 8.91 -3.74
C TRP A 367 -51.50 8.61 -2.28
N ILE A 368 -50.50 8.10 -1.58
CA ILE A 368 -50.59 7.88 -0.15
C ILE A 368 -49.63 8.84 0.54
N SER A 369 -50.17 9.73 1.36
CA SER A 369 -49.38 10.54 2.28
C SER A 369 -49.10 9.72 3.54
N VAL A 370 -47.81 9.51 3.81
CA VAL A 370 -47.31 8.69 4.91
C VAL A 370 -46.65 9.59 5.93
N PHE A 371 -47.22 9.68 7.13
CA PHE A 371 -46.67 10.41 8.27
C PHE A 371 -45.98 9.43 9.22
N VAL A 372 -44.70 9.64 9.52
CA VAL A 372 -43.88 8.77 10.36
C VAL A 372 -43.39 9.53 11.58
N CYS A 373 -43.70 9.07 12.78
CA CYS A 373 -43.18 9.64 14.01
C CYS A 373 -41.69 9.29 14.19
N PHE A 374 -40.83 10.27 14.46
CA PHE A 374 -39.40 10.03 14.67
C PHE A 374 -39.07 9.40 16.03
N ALA A 375 -39.88 9.63 17.07
CA ALA A 375 -39.64 9.06 18.39
C ALA A 375 -40.05 7.58 18.51
N THR A 376 -41.12 7.17 17.82
CA THR A 376 -41.70 5.82 17.97
C THR A 376 -41.70 5.00 16.68
N SER A 377 -41.37 5.60 15.54
CA SER A 377 -41.58 5.01 14.21
C SER A 377 -43.03 4.63 13.90
N ALA A 378 -44.00 5.15 14.66
CA ALA A 378 -45.43 4.97 14.37
C ALA A 378 -45.81 5.64 13.05
N VAL A 379 -46.58 4.93 12.22
CA VAL A 379 -46.97 5.39 10.89
C VAL A 379 -48.47 5.75 10.87
N HIS A 380 -48.80 6.89 10.27
CA HIS A 380 -50.16 7.30 9.98
C HIS A 380 -50.32 7.55 8.48
N ILE A 381 -51.35 6.96 7.89
CA ILE A 381 -51.50 6.89 6.44
C ILE A 381 -52.79 7.60 6.01
N LYS A 382 -52.72 8.43 4.98
CA LYS A 382 -53.87 9.08 4.35
C LYS A 382 -53.82 8.94 2.83
N VAL A 383 -54.94 8.58 2.23
CA VAL A 383 -55.10 8.56 0.77
C VAL A 383 -55.40 9.97 0.28
N VAL A 384 -54.73 10.38 -0.79
CA VAL A 384 -54.84 11.70 -1.43
C VAL A 384 -55.10 11.50 -2.92
N SER A 385 -56.11 12.16 -3.48
CA SER A 385 -56.53 11.95 -4.86
C SER A 385 -55.65 12.64 -5.90
N ASP A 386 -54.78 13.55 -5.46
CA ASP A 386 -53.91 14.36 -6.28
C ASP A 386 -52.55 14.58 -5.61
N TYR A 387 -51.55 14.89 -6.43
CA TYR A 387 -50.23 15.31 -5.96
C TYR A 387 -50.16 16.84 -5.92
N MET A 388 -51.21 17.49 -5.41
CA MET A 388 -51.30 18.95 -5.33
C MET A 388 -51.27 19.45 -3.90
N THR A 389 -50.99 20.74 -3.73
CA THR A 389 -50.89 21.43 -2.44
C THR A 389 -52.18 21.32 -1.61
N ASP A 390 -53.33 21.42 -2.25
CA ASP A 390 -54.64 21.40 -1.58
C ASP A 390 -54.96 20.00 -1.05
N GLY A 391 -54.69 18.97 -1.85
CA GLY A 391 -54.80 17.58 -1.45
C GLY A 391 -53.94 17.25 -0.23
N PHE A 392 -52.68 17.72 -0.25
CA PHE A 392 -51.79 17.59 0.91
C PHE A 392 -52.33 18.33 2.13
N THR A 393 -52.78 19.58 1.97
CA THR A 393 -53.28 20.39 3.08
C THR A 393 -54.49 19.73 3.75
N ALA A 394 -55.42 19.19 2.95
CA ALA A 394 -56.55 18.44 3.48
C ALA A 394 -56.13 17.13 4.17
N ALA A 395 -55.10 16.46 3.68
CA ALA A 395 -54.55 15.26 4.32
C ALA A 395 -53.86 15.60 5.66
N PHE A 396 -53.09 16.68 5.70
CA PHE A 396 -52.42 17.18 6.89
C PHE A 396 -53.40 17.63 7.97
N GLN A 397 -54.46 18.37 7.61
CA GLN A 397 -55.51 18.75 8.57
C GLN A 397 -56.18 17.52 9.19
N ARG A 398 -56.47 16.48 8.39
CA ARG A 398 -57.02 15.21 8.87
C ARG A 398 -56.05 14.48 9.80
N PHE A 399 -54.76 14.50 9.51
CA PHE A 399 -53.72 13.96 10.39
C PHE A 399 -53.67 14.72 11.72
N ALA A 400 -53.59 16.05 11.67
CA ALA A 400 -53.51 16.93 12.82
C ALA A 400 -54.75 16.86 13.72
N ALA A 401 -55.95 16.71 13.14
CA ALA A 401 -57.17 16.50 13.89
C ALA A 401 -57.15 15.18 14.70
N CYS A 402 -56.54 14.12 14.17
CA CYS A 402 -56.48 12.83 14.86
C CYS A 402 -55.30 12.69 15.84
N ARG A 403 -54.15 13.29 15.52
CA ARG A 403 -52.88 13.08 16.25
C ARG A 403 -52.37 14.32 17.00
N GLY A 404 -53.04 15.46 16.81
CA GLY A 404 -52.58 16.76 17.27
C GLY A 404 -51.53 17.37 16.34
N ASN A 405 -51.28 18.67 16.49
CA ASN A 405 -50.29 19.36 15.67
C ASN A 405 -48.86 18.89 16.03
N PRO A 406 -48.04 18.53 15.02
CA PRO A 406 -46.61 18.28 15.24
C PRO A 406 -45.89 19.59 15.54
N ASN A 407 -44.77 19.51 16.27
CA ASN A 407 -43.87 20.65 16.46
C ASN A 407 -42.99 20.84 15.20
N THR A 408 -42.49 19.74 14.64
CA THR A 408 -41.75 19.76 13.38
C THR A 408 -42.32 18.73 12.41
N LEU A 409 -42.50 19.15 11.17
CA LEU A 409 -42.80 18.27 10.05
C LEU A 409 -41.57 18.28 9.14
N CYS A 410 -41.08 17.12 8.72
CA CYS A 410 -39.91 16.96 7.87
C CYS A 410 -40.34 16.29 6.57
N SER A 411 -40.00 16.86 5.42
CA SER A 411 -40.33 16.31 4.11
C SER A 411 -39.12 16.40 3.18
N ASP A 412 -39.22 15.80 1.99
CA ASP A 412 -38.29 16.10 0.91
C ASP A 412 -38.63 17.44 0.24
N ARG A 413 -37.79 17.91 -0.68
CA ARG A 413 -38.02 19.16 -1.43
C ARG A 413 -39.05 18.99 -2.56
N GLY A 414 -40.08 18.16 -2.35
CA GLY A 414 -41.22 18.05 -3.25
C GLY A 414 -41.88 19.42 -3.46
N THR A 415 -42.18 19.75 -4.71
CA THR A 415 -42.82 21.04 -5.08
C THR A 415 -44.16 21.25 -4.36
N THR A 416 -44.87 20.16 -4.07
CA THR A 416 -46.12 20.12 -3.29
C THR A 416 -45.92 20.54 -1.85
N PHE A 417 -44.89 20.00 -1.18
CA PHE A 417 -44.60 20.30 0.22
C PHE A 417 -44.09 21.74 0.38
N ASN A 418 -43.24 22.22 -0.54
CA ASN A 418 -42.79 23.61 -0.52
C ASN A 418 -43.96 24.60 -0.71
N SER A 419 -44.87 24.28 -1.62
CA SER A 419 -46.07 25.10 -1.85
C SER A 419 -47.01 25.07 -0.64
N ALA A 420 -47.21 23.90 -0.04
CA ALA A 420 -48.03 23.75 1.16
C ALA A 420 -47.44 24.46 2.37
N GLU A 421 -46.12 24.45 2.52
CA GLU A 421 -45.44 25.20 3.57
C GLU A 421 -45.75 26.69 3.47
N LYS A 422 -45.67 27.26 2.26
CA LYS A 422 -46.00 28.66 2.02
C LYS A 422 -47.45 28.96 2.39
N THR A 423 -48.39 28.15 1.88
CA THR A 423 -49.82 28.30 2.19
C THR A 423 -50.12 28.18 3.68
N LEU A 424 -49.52 27.20 4.37
CA LEU A 424 -49.69 27.02 5.81
C LEU A 424 -49.13 28.21 6.59
N LYS A 425 -47.93 28.70 6.24
CA LYS A 425 -47.33 29.89 6.86
C LYS A 425 -48.22 31.12 6.70
N GLU A 426 -48.76 31.35 5.51
CA GLU A 426 -49.70 32.44 5.24
C GLU A 426 -50.98 32.32 6.09
N LEU A 427 -51.57 31.12 6.16
CA LEU A 427 -52.74 30.83 7.02
C LEU A 427 -52.45 31.04 8.51
N PHE A 428 -51.24 30.72 8.98
CA PHE A 428 -50.82 30.98 10.35
C PHE A 428 -50.66 32.47 10.67
N LEU A 429 -50.11 33.25 9.72
CA LEU A 429 -49.94 34.70 9.86
C LEU A 429 -51.28 35.44 9.84
N HIS A 430 -52.27 34.94 9.09
CA HIS A 430 -53.60 35.55 8.96
C HIS A 430 -54.57 35.22 10.11
N LYS A 431 -54.16 34.48 11.15
CA LYS A 431 -55.03 34.16 12.30
C LYS A 431 -55.45 35.41 13.08
N SER A 432 -56.72 35.46 13.50
CA SER A 432 -57.28 36.57 14.27
C SER A 432 -56.70 36.64 15.70
N LYS A 433 -56.63 37.85 16.28
CA LYS A 433 -56.17 38.10 17.67
C LYS A 433 -56.88 37.21 18.72
N GLN A 434 -58.08 36.74 18.42
CA GLN A 434 -58.91 35.92 19.30
C GLN A 434 -58.42 34.46 19.33
N GLN A 435 -57.96 33.90 18.21
CA GLN A 435 -57.38 32.55 18.13
C GLN A 435 -56.02 32.46 18.81
N GLN A 436 -55.21 33.52 18.71
CA GLN A 436 -53.94 33.65 19.45
C GLN A 436 -54.14 33.64 20.98
N ARG A 437 -55.31 34.07 21.46
CA ARG A 437 -55.66 34.12 22.90
C ARG A 437 -56.08 32.75 23.45
N ILE A 438 -56.78 31.95 22.64
CA ILE A 438 -57.18 30.57 22.98
C ILE A 438 -55.96 29.64 23.03
N GLU A 439 -54.97 29.86 22.17
CA GLU A 439 -53.73 29.06 22.14
C GLU A 439 -52.84 29.33 23.37
N LYS A 440 -52.91 30.54 23.95
CA LYS A 440 -52.26 30.89 25.24
C LYS A 440 -52.94 30.28 26.48
N LEU A 441 -54.20 29.83 26.36
CA LEU A 441 -54.96 29.22 27.48
C LEU A 441 -54.78 27.69 27.56
N ARG A 442 -54.04 27.08 26.63
CA ARG A 442 -53.68 25.67 26.71
C ARG A 442 -52.65 25.49 27.84
N PRO A 443 -52.83 24.55 28.79
CA PRO A 443 -51.94 24.45 29.95
C PRO A 443 -50.49 24.21 29.50
N MET A 444 -49.62 25.18 29.78
CA MET A 444 -48.17 24.98 29.75
C MET A 444 -47.81 24.03 30.88
N THR A 445 -47.56 22.75 30.59
CA THR A 445 -46.70 21.94 31.44
C THR A 445 -45.28 22.43 31.25
N THR A 446 -44.88 23.34 32.12
CA THR A 446 -43.50 23.85 32.27
C THR A 446 -42.60 22.76 32.84
N SER A 447 -41.46 22.55 32.20
CA SER A 447 -40.23 22.15 32.90
C SER A 447 -39.04 22.85 32.23
N ASN A 448 -38.63 23.96 32.87
CA ASN A 448 -37.34 24.62 32.92
C ASN A 448 -36.47 24.74 31.66
N GLY A 449 -36.23 26.00 31.26
CA GLY A 449 -34.92 26.45 30.78
C GLY A 449 -34.90 27.11 29.41
N SER A 450 -34.66 28.43 29.41
CA SER A 450 -34.31 29.32 28.29
C SER A 450 -35.44 29.77 27.36
N SER A 451 -35.69 31.08 27.41
CA SER A 451 -36.60 31.84 26.57
C SER A 451 -36.18 31.77 25.09
N ILE A 452 -36.96 31.07 24.28
CA ILE A 452 -36.98 31.18 22.82
C ILE A 452 -38.46 31.24 22.42
N PRO A 453 -38.91 32.23 21.63
CA PRO A 453 -40.32 32.36 21.26
C PRO A 453 -40.82 31.11 20.53
N PRO A 454 -42.09 30.69 20.73
CA PRO A 454 -42.63 29.52 20.08
C PRO A 454 -42.97 29.88 18.64
N GLN A 455 -42.06 29.62 17.69
CA GLN A 455 -42.33 29.39 16.26
C GLN A 455 -41.03 29.34 15.46
N HIS A 456 -40.48 28.14 15.31
CA HIS A 456 -39.56 27.84 14.21
C HIS A 456 -39.87 26.41 13.73
N HIS A 457 -40.66 26.30 12.67
CA HIS A 457 -40.76 25.07 11.91
C HIS A 457 -39.55 25.00 10.99
N THR A 458 -38.51 24.29 11.41
CA THR A 458 -37.35 23.95 10.57
C THR A 458 -37.61 22.63 9.88
N TRP A 459 -37.58 22.64 8.55
CA TRP A 459 -37.70 21.47 7.69
C TRP A 459 -36.30 20.92 7.44
N GLU A 460 -36.00 19.74 7.98
CA GLU A 460 -34.72 19.04 7.75
C GLU A 460 -34.95 17.73 6.97
N GLU A 461 -34.02 17.45 6.06
CA GLU A 461 -34.03 16.33 5.13
C GLU A 461 -33.64 15.01 5.81
N ASN A 462 -34.47 13.97 5.68
CA ASN A 462 -34.06 12.58 5.88
C ASN A 462 -35.08 11.61 5.26
N GLY A 463 -34.68 10.86 4.23
CA GLY A 463 -35.52 9.81 3.64
C GLY A 463 -34.68 8.72 2.98
N LYS A 464 -34.93 7.46 3.40
CA LYS A 464 -34.82 6.19 2.63
C LYS A 464 -34.70 4.95 3.54
N GLN A 465 -35.78 4.58 4.23
CA GLN A 465 -35.85 3.28 4.92
C GLN A 465 -37.19 2.55 4.76
N TRP A 466 -38.30 3.27 4.54
CA TRP A 466 -39.66 2.68 4.51
C TRP A 466 -40.16 2.18 3.15
N GLN A 467 -39.57 2.62 2.04
CA GLN A 467 -39.94 2.18 0.69
C GLN A 467 -39.80 0.66 0.51
N SER A 468 -38.87 0.02 1.22
CA SER A 468 -38.68 -1.43 1.20
C SER A 468 -39.85 -2.21 1.81
N LEU A 469 -40.53 -1.67 2.83
CA LEU A 469 -41.63 -2.35 3.52
C LEU A 469 -42.92 -2.31 2.70
N LEU A 470 -43.25 -1.16 2.09
CA LEU A 470 -44.38 -1.00 1.18
C LEU A 470 -44.22 -1.83 -0.10
N ASN A 471 -43.01 -1.88 -0.66
CA ASN A 471 -42.73 -2.72 -1.83
C ASN A 471 -42.83 -4.21 -1.48
N SER A 472 -42.48 -4.65 -0.26
CA SER A 472 -42.66 -6.06 0.14
C SER A 472 -44.12 -6.44 0.39
N THR A 473 -44.99 -5.48 0.76
CA THR A 473 -46.41 -5.75 1.06
C THR A 473 -47.32 -5.59 -0.16
N TYR A 474 -46.95 -4.76 -1.14
CA TYR A 474 -47.79 -4.49 -2.32
C TYR A 474 -47.11 -4.84 -3.67
N GLY A 475 -45.80 -5.12 -3.69
CA GLY A 475 -45.00 -5.25 -4.92
C GLY A 475 -44.94 -6.63 -5.57
N GLU A 476 -45.58 -7.67 -5.03
CA GLU A 476 -45.47 -9.03 -5.59
C GLU A 476 -46.46 -9.37 -6.72
N ARG A 477 -47.26 -8.42 -7.22
CA ARG A 477 -48.30 -8.71 -8.23
C ARG A 477 -48.11 -8.14 -9.63
N SER A 478 -46.99 -7.51 -9.96
CA SER A 478 -46.79 -6.88 -11.29
C SER A 478 -45.55 -7.33 -12.05
N GLU A 479 -45.17 -8.62 -11.97
CA GLU A 479 -44.11 -9.17 -12.83
C GLU A 479 -44.50 -10.44 -13.61
N LYS A 480 -45.81 -10.73 -13.73
CA LYS A 480 -46.31 -11.76 -14.67
C LYS A 480 -47.52 -11.28 -15.47
N ARG A 481 -47.24 -10.56 -16.57
CA ARG A 481 -47.78 -10.78 -17.93
C ARG A 481 -47.51 -9.52 -18.77
N LEU A 482 -46.63 -9.73 -19.75
CA LEU A 482 -46.41 -9.02 -21.03
C LEU A 482 -46.58 -7.50 -21.06
#